data_AF-A0A975QBL6-F1
#
_entry.id   AF-A0A975QBL6-F1
#
_cell.length_a   1.000
_cell.length_b   1.000
_cell.length_c   1.000
_cell.angle_alpha   90.00
_cell.angle_beta   90.00
_cell.angle_gamma   90.00
#
_symmetry.space_group_name_H-M   'P 1'
#
loop_
_entity.id
_entity.type
_entity.pdbx_description
1 polymer ?
#
loop_
_entity_poly.entity_id
_entity_poly.type
_entity_poly.pdbx_seq_one_letter_code
_entity_poly.pdbx_strand_id
1 'polypeptide(L)'
;MESPTTKEAFEEIERLSQNPETRRLADFRKQELIDILQRFEDGVAQGRKKLKRDVVFRMNAAGIAPEKVAEYVGLPTDYVSEIIKSIEK
;
A
#
# COMPACT_ATOMS: atom_id res chain seq x y z
N MET A 1 -40.39 26.22 0.56
CA MET A 1 -40.29 26.28 2.04
C MET A 1 -39.57 25.02 2.47
N GLU A 2 -38.40 25.15 3.10
CA GLU A 2 -37.74 24.01 3.74
C GLU A 2 -38.70 23.39 4.77
N SER A 3 -38.82 22.07 4.75
CA SER A 3 -39.66 21.35 5.72
C SER A 3 -39.06 21.53 7.13
N PRO A 4 -39.89 21.68 8.17
CA PRO A 4 -39.44 21.74 9.56
C PRO A 4 -38.48 20.59 9.93
N THR A 5 -38.73 19.40 9.40
CA THR A 5 -37.88 18.21 9.60
C THR A 5 -36.50 18.37 8.99
N THR A 6 -36.40 19.02 7.83
CA THR A 6 -35.12 19.26 7.18
C THR A 6 -34.30 20.27 7.96
N LYS A 7 -34.95 21.30 8.49
CA LYS A 7 -34.31 22.34 9.31
C LYS A 7 -33.76 21.78 10.62
N GLU A 8 -34.55 20.98 11.33
CA GLU A 8 -34.12 20.28 12.56
C GLU A 8 -32.94 19.35 12.30
N ALA A 9 -32.94 18.63 11.18
CA ALA A 9 -31.81 17.78 10.78
C ALA A 9 -30.54 18.58 10.52
N PHE A 10 -30.63 19.75 9.88
CA PHE A 10 -29.47 20.62 9.63
C PHE A 10 -28.91 21.23 10.92
N GLU A 11 -29.78 21.70 11.83
CA GLU A 11 -29.37 22.25 13.13
C GLU A 11 -28.68 21.18 13.99
N GLU A 12 -29.16 19.94 13.96
CA GLU A 12 -28.54 18.82 14.67
C GLU A 12 -27.20 18.41 14.06
N ILE A 13 -27.09 18.40 12.73
CA ILE A 13 -25.80 18.18 12.02
C ILE A 13 -24.80 19.28 12.40
N GLU A 14 -25.23 20.54 12.42
CA GLU A 14 -24.38 21.67 12.79
C GLU A 14 -23.89 21.54 14.24
N ARG A 15 -24.78 21.19 15.17
CA ARG A 15 -24.45 20.93 16.59
C ARG A 15 -23.44 19.79 16.74
N LEU A 16 -23.67 18.66 16.08
CA LEU A 16 -22.75 17.51 16.09
C LEU A 16 -21.41 17.86 15.44
N SER A 17 -21.42 18.68 14.39
CA SER A 17 -20.21 19.17 13.74
C SER A 17 -19.40 20.12 14.61
N GLN A 18 -20.02 20.80 15.58
CA GLN A 18 -19.33 21.69 16.52
C GLN A 18 -18.91 20.96 17.81
N ASN A 19 -19.39 19.74 18.05
CA ASN A 19 -19.01 18.95 19.22
C ASN A 19 -17.53 18.50 19.13
N PRO A 20 -16.67 18.92 20.08
CA PRO A 20 -15.25 18.55 20.07
C PRO A 20 -15.00 17.05 20.12
N GLU A 21 -15.84 16.27 20.81
CA GLU A 21 -15.70 14.81 20.88
C GLU A 21 -16.02 14.14 19.55
N THR A 22 -17.05 14.62 18.86
CA THR A 22 -17.42 14.13 17.53
C THR A 22 -16.34 14.44 16.50
N ARG A 23 -15.74 15.64 16.56
CA ARG A 23 -14.57 15.99 15.73
C ARG A 23 -13.37 15.10 16.00
N ARG A 24 -13.00 14.92 17.28
CA ARG A 24 -11.89 14.03 17.66
C ARG A 24 -12.09 12.60 17.20
N LEU A 25 -13.32 12.08 17.33
CA LEU A 25 -13.65 10.74 16.86
C LEU A 25 -13.54 10.63 15.33
N ALA A 26 -13.99 11.64 14.59
CA ALA A 26 -13.86 11.69 13.14
C ALA A 26 -12.38 11.76 12.70
N ASP A 27 -11.57 12.59 13.37
CA ASP A 27 -10.14 12.72 13.10
C ASP A 27 -9.39 11.41 13.41
N PHE A 28 -9.71 10.75 14.52
CA PHE A 28 -9.13 9.46 14.88
C PHE A 28 -9.45 8.39 13.82
N ARG A 29 -10.71 8.28 13.40
CA ARG A 29 -11.12 7.34 12.35
C ARG A 29 -10.43 7.64 11.02
N LYS A 30 -10.25 8.92 10.69
CA LYS A 30 -9.51 9.33 9.49
C LYS A 30 -8.05 8.87 9.54
N GLN A 31 -7.39 9.07 10.69
CA GLN A 31 -6.01 8.59 10.88
C GLN A 31 -5.93 7.06 10.79
N GLU A 32 -6.84 6.34 11.44
CA GLU A 32 -6.90 4.88 11.38
C GLU A 32 -7.07 4.36 9.94
N LEU A 33 -7.93 5.00 9.15
CA LEU A 33 -8.09 4.67 7.73
C LEU A 33 -6.81 4.92 6.93
N ILE A 34 -6.11 6.03 7.18
CA ILE A 34 -4.82 6.33 6.53
C ILE A 34 -3.79 5.26 6.89
N ASP A 35 -3.69 4.90 8.17
CA ASP A 35 -2.75 3.89 8.64
C ASP A 35 -3.03 2.51 8.01
N ILE A 36 -4.31 2.12 7.90
CA ILE A 36 -4.71 0.87 7.25
C ILE A 36 -4.32 0.88 5.77
N LEU A 37 -4.61 1.97 5.06
CA LEU A 37 -4.25 2.11 3.64
C LEU A 37 -2.74 2.03 3.44
N GLN A 38 -1.98 2.74 4.28
CA GLN A 38 -0.52 2.74 4.18
C GLN A 38 0.07 1.35 4.45
N ARG A 39 -0.42 0.64 5.47
CA ARG A 39 -0.01 -0.75 5.73
C ARG A 39 -0.33 -1.69 4.57
N PHE A 40 -1.49 -1.50 3.93
CA PHE A 40 -1.86 -2.29 2.76
C PHE A 40 -0.93 -2.01 1.58
N GLU A 41 -0.67 -0.73 1.27
CA GLU A 41 0.24 -0.33 0.20
C GLU A 41 1.67 -0.85 0.43
N ASP A 42 2.18 -0.72 1.66
CA ASP A 42 3.48 -1.27 2.05
C ASP A 42 3.51 -2.80 1.88
N GLY A 43 2.46 -3.49 2.30
CA GLY A 43 2.32 -4.94 2.13
C GLY A 43 2.33 -5.36 0.66
N VAL A 44 1.61 -4.63 -0.20
CA VAL A 44 1.59 -4.87 -1.66
C VAL A 44 2.97 -4.61 -2.26
N ALA A 45 3.64 -3.52 -1.88
CA ALA A 45 4.98 -3.19 -2.36
C ALA A 45 6.01 -4.26 -1.96
N GLN A 46 5.98 -4.70 -0.71
CA GLN A 46 6.82 -5.79 -0.21
C GLN A 46 6.52 -7.11 -0.94
N GLY A 47 5.25 -7.44 -1.14
CA GLY A 47 4.83 -8.63 -1.89
C GLY A 47 5.34 -8.62 -3.33
N ARG A 48 5.24 -7.49 -4.03
CA ARG A 48 5.78 -7.31 -5.39
C ARG A 48 7.30 -7.46 -5.41
N LYS A 49 8.02 -6.88 -4.44
CA LYS A 49 9.47 -7.00 -4.33
C LYS A 49 9.89 -8.46 -4.11
N LYS A 50 9.18 -9.18 -3.23
CA LYS A 50 9.41 -10.60 -2.97
C LYS A 50 9.16 -11.44 -4.22
N LEU A 51 8.04 -11.25 -4.91
CA LEU A 51 7.72 -11.96 -6.15
C LEU A 51 8.81 -11.77 -7.21
N LYS A 52 9.31 -10.54 -7.40
CA LYS A 52 10.41 -10.27 -8.34
C LYS A 52 11.67 -11.05 -7.99
N ARG A 53 12.04 -11.11 -6.70
CA ARG A 53 13.18 -11.92 -6.25
C ARG A 53 12.94 -13.40 -6.50
N ASP A 54 11.75 -13.90 -6.16
CA ASP A 54 11.39 -15.31 -6.37
C ASP A 54 11.45 -15.72 -7.85
N VAL A 55 11.03 -14.83 -8.77
CA VAL A 55 11.15 -15.07 -10.22
C VAL A 55 12.61 -15.14 -10.63
N VAL A 56 13.43 -14.15 -10.23
CA VAL A 56 14.88 -14.15 -10.51
C VAL A 56 15.53 -15.44 -10.01
N PHE A 57 15.18 -15.87 -8.79
CA PHE A 57 15.69 -17.11 -8.19
C PHE A 57 15.31 -18.35 -9.00
N ARG A 58 14.04 -18.51 -9.36
CA ARG A 58 13.57 -19.67 -10.14
C ARG A 58 14.25 -19.74 -11.50
N MET A 59 14.45 -18.59 -12.15
CA MET A 59 15.10 -18.53 -13.46
C MET A 59 16.58 -18.84 -13.38
N ASN A 60 17.29 -18.32 -12.37
CA ASN A 60 18.69 -18.65 -12.14
C ASN A 60 18.87 -20.14 -11.79
N ALA A 61 17.98 -20.70 -10.95
CA ALA A 61 17.99 -22.13 -10.62
C ALA A 61 17.70 -23.04 -11.84
N ALA A 62 16.98 -22.53 -12.85
CA ALA A 62 16.77 -23.20 -14.13
C ALA A 62 17.98 -23.07 -15.09
N GLY A 63 19.08 -22.44 -14.67
CA GLY A 63 20.30 -22.25 -15.46
C GLY A 63 20.23 -21.12 -16.48
N ILE A 64 19.27 -20.20 -16.35
CA ILE A 64 19.15 -19.04 -17.24
C ILE A 64 20.21 -18.00 -16.83
N ALA A 65 20.97 -17.53 -17.82
CA ALA A 65 22.01 -16.53 -17.61
C ALA A 65 21.44 -15.21 -17.03
N PRO A 66 22.15 -14.53 -16.11
CA PRO A 66 21.67 -13.31 -15.44
C PRO A 66 21.22 -12.20 -16.40
N GLU A 67 21.88 -12.06 -17.55
CA GLU A 67 21.55 -11.07 -18.57
C GLU A 67 20.19 -11.35 -19.20
N LYS A 68 19.86 -12.63 -19.40
CA LYS A 68 18.55 -13.06 -19.92
C LYS A 68 17.45 -12.91 -18.88
N VAL A 69 17.76 -13.18 -17.61
CA VAL A 69 16.81 -12.92 -16.51
C VAL A 69 16.50 -11.43 -16.41
N ALA A 70 17.51 -10.56 -16.52
CA ALA A 70 17.36 -9.12 -16.53
C ALA A 70 16.45 -8.63 -17.67
N GLU A 71 16.66 -9.16 -18.88
CA GLU A 71 15.82 -8.90 -20.06
C GLU A 71 14.35 -9.33 -19.83
N TYR A 72 14.11 -10.56 -19.36
CA TYR A 72 12.76 -11.08 -19.18
C TYR A 72 11.96 -10.41 -18.06
N VAL A 73 12.63 -10.05 -16.96
CA VAL A 73 11.97 -9.44 -15.79
C VAL A 73 11.93 -7.91 -15.90
N GLY A 74 12.66 -7.32 -16.85
CA GLY A 74 12.78 -5.87 -17.02
C GLY A 74 13.50 -5.21 -15.85
N LEU A 75 14.56 -5.85 -15.35
CA LEU A 75 15.37 -5.34 -14.23
C LEU A 75 16.80 -5.07 -14.71
N PRO A 76 17.53 -4.14 -14.07
CA PRO A 76 18.96 -3.94 -14.36
C PRO A 76 19.76 -5.22 -14.06
N THR A 77 20.72 -5.56 -14.93
CA THR A 77 21.58 -6.74 -14.75
C THR A 77 22.35 -6.71 -13.43
N ASP A 78 22.79 -5.53 -13.00
CA ASP A 78 23.47 -5.34 -11.71
C ASP A 78 22.57 -5.76 -10.54
N TYR A 79 21.29 -5.36 -10.59
CA TYR A 79 20.31 -5.70 -9.57
C TYR A 79 20.01 -7.20 -9.52
N VAL A 80 19.91 -7.85 -10.70
CA VAL A 80 19.77 -9.31 -10.78
C VAL A 80 20.99 -10.02 -10.21
N SER A 81 22.20 -9.52 -10.50
CA SER A 81 23.45 -10.06 -9.99
C SER A 81 23.57 -9.93 -8.47
N GLU A 82 23.15 -8.81 -7.89
CA GLU A 82 23.06 -8.63 -6.43
C GLU A 82 22.09 -9.63 -5.79
N ILE A 83 20.92 -9.84 -6.42
CA ILE A 83 19.94 -10.82 -5.95
C ILE A 83 20.55 -12.22 -5.94
N ILE A 84 21.23 -12.63 -7.02
CA ILE A 84 21.87 -13.95 -7.12
C ILE A 84 22.98 -14.11 -6.08
N LYS A 85 23.88 -13.12 -5.95
CA LYS A 85 24.97 -13.13 -4.96
C LYS A 85 24.48 -13.18 -3.51
N SER A 86 23.28 -12.65 -3.23
CA SER A 86 22.69 -12.72 -1.88
C SER A 86 22.32 -14.14 -1.43
N ILE A 87 22.38 -15.13 -2.34
CA ILE A 87 22.06 -16.54 -2.08
C ILE A 87 23.33 -17.38 -1.86
N GLU A 88 24.45 -16.98 -2.47
CA GLU A 88 25.72 -17.72 -2.40
C GLU A 88 26.51 -17.49 -1.09
N LYS A 89 25.96 -16.67 -0.19
CA LYS A 89 26.46 -16.41 1.16
C LYS A 89 25.68 -17.22 2.20
#